data_AF-A0A916WAY3-F1
#
_entry.id   AF-A0A916WAY3-F1
#
_cell.length_a   1.000
_cell.length_b   1.000
_cell.length_c   1.000
_cell.angle_alpha   90.00
_cell.angle_beta   90.00
_cell.angle_gamma   90.00
#
_symmetry.space_group_name_H-M   'P 1'
#
loop_
_entity.id
_entity.type
_entity.pdbx_description
1 polymer ?
#
loop_
_entity_poly.entity_id
_entity_poly.type
_entity_poly.pdbx_seq_one_letter_code
_entity_poly.pdbx_strand_id
1 'polypeptide(L)'
;MLRIEKRLPNGGGGLNALEQAVIAASVARRRRSDLEKRMEELRLKSHTRQATWRRQNPEKYLAHVTVQRALASGELVKGRCDICGNPSVDAHHTDYAQPLKVRWLCRQHHVRLHATGCEGDLFPVRN
;
A
#
# COMPACT_ATOMS: atom_id res chain seq x y z
N MET A 1 58.24 25.68 -13.97
CA MET A 1 57.11 26.31 -13.27
C MET A 1 55.97 26.49 -14.25
N LEU A 2 54.74 26.25 -13.76
CA LEU A 2 53.42 26.54 -14.34
C LEU A 2 52.97 25.73 -15.57
N ARG A 3 52.14 24.70 -15.32
CA ARG A 3 51.07 24.32 -16.26
C ARG A 3 49.83 23.76 -15.56
N ILE A 4 48.90 24.67 -15.30
CA ILE A 4 47.44 24.58 -15.51
C ILE A 4 46.71 23.40 -14.82
N GLU A 5 46.02 23.73 -13.73
CA GLU A 5 44.91 22.95 -13.19
C GLU A 5 43.72 22.95 -14.18
N LYS A 6 43.34 21.78 -14.70
CA LYS A 6 42.06 21.62 -15.41
C LYS A 6 41.01 21.07 -14.46
N ARG A 7 40.24 22.01 -13.92
CA ARG A 7 38.93 21.84 -13.26
C ARG A 7 38.02 20.90 -14.04
N LEU A 8 37.51 19.87 -13.37
CA LEU A 8 36.34 19.10 -13.82
C LEU A 8 35.07 19.93 -13.56
N PRO A 9 34.11 20.05 -14.51
CA PRO A 9 32.83 20.66 -14.23
C PRO A 9 31.94 19.71 -13.41
N ASN A 10 31.63 20.10 -12.17
CA ASN A 10 30.50 19.58 -11.41
C ASN A 10 29.20 20.02 -12.08
N GLY A 11 28.67 19.18 -12.97
CA GLY A 11 27.36 19.33 -13.60
C GLY A 11 26.27 18.59 -12.84
N GLY A 12 26.01 18.97 -11.59
CA GLY A 12 24.90 18.45 -10.79
C GLY A 12 23.68 19.35 -10.90
N GLY A 13 23.04 19.39 -12.07
CA GLY A 13 21.78 20.11 -12.26
C GLY A 13 20.63 19.38 -11.58
N GLY A 14 20.33 19.75 -10.33
CA GLY A 14 19.13 19.28 -9.64
C GLY A 14 17.87 19.77 -10.36
N LEU A 15 16.94 18.85 -10.63
CA LEU A 15 15.65 19.15 -11.27
C LEU A 15 14.92 20.24 -10.48
N ASN A 16 14.36 21.23 -11.17
CA ASN A 16 13.64 22.31 -10.50
C ASN A 16 12.26 21.83 -10.01
N ALA A 17 11.63 22.62 -9.13
CA ALA A 17 10.36 22.24 -8.50
C ALA A 17 9.22 21.98 -9.51
N LEU A 18 9.20 22.68 -10.65
CA LEU A 18 8.24 22.47 -11.74
C LEU A 18 8.51 21.15 -12.46
N GLU A 19 9.77 20.83 -12.75
CA GLU A 19 10.18 19.55 -13.35
C GLU A 19 9.85 18.36 -12.43
N GLN A 20 10.11 18.49 -11.12
CA GLN A 20 9.75 17.49 -10.13
C GLN A 20 8.22 17.29 -10.05
N ALA A 21 7.44 18.38 -10.10
CA ALA A 21 5.97 18.31 -10.06
C ALA A 21 5.38 17.68 -11.33
N VAL A 22 5.93 17.97 -12.51
CA VAL A 22 5.49 17.36 -13.79
C VAL A 22 5.81 15.86 -13.82
N ILE A 23 6.99 15.46 -13.31
CA ILE A 23 7.36 14.04 -13.15
C ILE A 23 6.44 13.35 -12.13
N ALA A 24 6.19 13.96 -10.97
CA ALA A 24 5.26 13.41 -9.98
C ALA A 24 3.84 13.25 -10.55
N ALA A 25 3.34 14.25 -11.30
CA ALA A 25 2.02 14.20 -11.94
C ALA A 25 1.94 13.14 -13.07
N SER A 26 3.01 12.94 -13.85
CA SER A 26 3.07 11.90 -14.87
C SER A 26 3.21 10.49 -14.28
N VAL A 27 3.97 10.33 -13.19
CA VAL A 27 4.01 9.08 -12.40
C VAL A 27 2.66 8.78 -11.75
N ALA A 28 1.97 9.79 -11.21
CA ALA A 28 0.62 9.63 -10.66
C ALA A 28 -0.42 9.24 -11.74
N ARG A 29 -0.32 9.79 -12.95
CA ARG A 29 -1.17 9.39 -14.10
C ARG A 29 -0.93 7.93 -14.53
N ARG A 30 0.33 7.47 -14.60
CA ARG A 30 0.66 6.05 -14.86
C ARG A 30 0.13 5.11 -13.79
N ARG A 31 0.27 5.47 -12.50
CA ARG A 31 -0.30 4.68 -11.40
C ARG A 31 -1.80 4.48 -11.53
N ARG A 32 -2.54 5.49 -12.01
CA ARG A 32 -4.00 5.42 -12.20
C ARG A 32 -4.39 4.42 -13.30
N SER A 33 -3.70 4.45 -14.44
CA SER A 33 -3.93 3.47 -15.52
C SER A 33 -3.50 2.06 -15.14
N ASP A 34 -2.43 1.90 -14.35
CA ASP A 34 -1.96 0.60 -13.88
C ASP A 34 -2.92 -0.01 -12.85
N LEU A 35 -3.57 0.83 -12.03
CA LEU A 35 -4.63 0.45 -11.11
C LEU A 35 -5.85 -0.10 -11.87
N GLU A 36 -6.33 0.66 -12.85
CA GLU A 36 -7.47 0.30 -13.70
C GLU A 36 -7.19 -1.01 -14.46
N LYS A 37 -5.99 -1.16 -15.03
CA LYS A 37 -5.58 -2.38 -15.74
C LYS A 37 -5.49 -3.59 -14.82
N ARG A 38 -4.94 -3.44 -13.60
CA ARG A 38 -4.94 -4.51 -12.57
C ARG A 38 -6.35 -4.88 -12.14
N MET A 39 -7.26 -3.92 -12.03
CA MET A 39 -8.66 -4.19 -11.69
C MET A 39 -9.38 -4.99 -12.78
N GLU A 40 -9.12 -4.70 -14.06
CA GLU A 40 -9.66 -5.48 -15.20
C GLU A 40 -9.10 -6.91 -15.23
N GLU A 41 -7.80 -7.09 -15.00
CA GLU A 41 -7.17 -8.44 -14.89
C GLU A 41 -7.77 -9.26 -13.73
N LEU A 42 -8.17 -8.60 -12.64
CA LEU A 42 -8.85 -9.25 -11.51
C LEU A 42 -10.29 -9.67 -11.80
N ARG A 43 -10.82 -9.33 -13.00
CA ARG A 43 -12.09 -9.75 -13.62
C ARG A 43 -13.06 -10.44 -12.67
N LEU A 44 -13.57 -9.66 -11.73
CA LEU A 44 -14.58 -10.07 -10.76
C LEU A 44 -15.87 -10.29 -11.54
N LYS A 45 -16.11 -11.46 -12.13
CA LYS A 45 -17.36 -11.80 -12.85
C LYS A 45 -18.49 -12.26 -11.94
N SER A 46 -18.16 -12.57 -10.68
CA SER A 46 -19.13 -13.02 -9.66
C SER A 46 -19.96 -11.85 -9.13
N HIS A 47 -21.25 -12.07 -8.88
CA HIS A 47 -22.15 -11.11 -8.22
C HIS A 47 -22.21 -11.28 -6.69
N THR A 48 -21.21 -11.94 -6.11
CA THR A 48 -21.14 -12.10 -4.65
C THR A 48 -20.90 -10.75 -3.95
N ARG A 49 -21.34 -10.64 -2.70
CA ARG A 49 -21.09 -9.47 -1.85
C ARG A 49 -19.60 -9.10 -1.81
N GLN A 50 -18.72 -10.10 -1.76
CA GLN A 50 -17.28 -9.93 -1.78
C GLN A 50 -16.78 -9.38 -3.10
N ALA A 51 -17.29 -9.86 -4.24
CA ALA A 51 -16.94 -9.33 -5.54
C ALA A 51 -17.40 -7.88 -5.70
N THR A 52 -18.62 -7.55 -5.28
CA THR A 52 -19.13 -6.17 -5.26
C THR A 52 -18.26 -5.26 -4.38
N TRP A 53 -17.88 -5.70 -3.18
CA TRP A 53 -17.02 -4.91 -2.31
C TRP A 53 -15.65 -4.63 -2.93
N ARG A 54 -15.01 -5.63 -3.54
CA ARG A 54 -13.71 -5.45 -4.22
C ARG A 54 -13.79 -4.47 -5.38
N ARG A 55 -14.90 -4.46 -6.14
CA ARG A 55 -15.13 -3.47 -7.21
C ARG A 55 -15.30 -2.06 -6.64
N GLN A 56 -16.00 -1.93 -5.51
CA GLN A 56 -16.24 -0.64 -4.84
C GLN A 56 -15.03 -0.13 -4.05
N ASN A 57 -14.09 -1.01 -3.66
CA ASN A 57 -12.95 -0.69 -2.80
C ASN A 57 -11.64 -1.20 -3.40
N PRO A 58 -11.26 -0.75 -4.61
CA PRO A 58 -10.12 -1.31 -5.32
C PRO A 58 -8.78 -1.07 -4.63
N GLU A 59 -8.58 0.11 -4.04
CA GLU A 59 -7.35 0.44 -3.31
C GLU A 59 -7.15 -0.47 -2.11
N LYS A 60 -8.21 -0.67 -1.32
CA LYS A 60 -8.20 -1.59 -0.16
C LYS A 60 -7.95 -3.03 -0.59
N TYR A 61 -8.62 -3.46 -1.66
CA TYR A 61 -8.43 -4.80 -2.20
C TYR A 61 -6.97 -5.03 -2.65
N LEU A 62 -6.40 -4.06 -3.37
CA LEU A 62 -5.02 -4.15 -3.84
C LEU A 62 -4.01 -4.13 -2.69
N ALA A 63 -4.27 -3.36 -1.63
CA ALA A 63 -3.45 -3.38 -0.43
C ALA A 63 -3.41 -4.76 0.20
N HIS A 64 -4.57 -5.39 0.39
CA HIS A 64 -4.64 -6.76 0.89
C HIS A 64 -3.93 -7.76 -0.03
N VAL A 65 -4.15 -7.69 -1.35
CA VAL A 65 -3.47 -8.57 -2.33
C VAL A 65 -1.95 -8.40 -2.26
N THR A 66 -1.48 -7.17 -2.06
CA THR A 66 -0.05 -6.85 -1.97
C THR A 66 0.57 -7.46 -0.72
N VAL A 67 -0.10 -7.35 0.43
CA VAL A 67 0.30 -8.04 1.67
C VAL A 67 0.38 -9.55 1.47
N GLN A 68 -0.65 -10.17 0.87
CA GLN A 68 -0.66 -11.61 0.65
C GLN A 68 0.51 -12.07 -0.24
N ARG A 69 0.83 -11.30 -1.29
CA ARG A 69 1.99 -11.58 -2.16
C ARG A 69 3.31 -11.42 -1.42
N ALA A 70 3.47 -10.36 -0.64
CA ALA A 70 4.67 -10.12 0.15
C ALA A 70 4.88 -11.22 1.21
N LEU A 71 3.81 -11.69 1.86
CA LEU A 71 3.84 -12.84 2.77
C LEU A 71 4.25 -14.13 2.05
N ALA A 72 3.67 -14.41 0.87
CA ALA A 72 3.96 -15.62 0.11
C ALA A 72 5.41 -15.64 -0.43
N SER A 73 5.94 -14.49 -0.80
CA SER A 73 7.33 -14.33 -1.27
C SER A 73 8.36 -14.26 -0.15
N GLY A 74 7.93 -14.03 1.10
CA GLY A 74 8.81 -13.80 2.24
C GLY A 74 9.33 -12.36 2.38
N GLU A 75 8.97 -11.44 1.48
CA GLU A 75 9.28 -10.01 1.60
C GLU A 75 8.67 -9.38 2.86
N LEU A 76 7.52 -9.90 3.29
CA LEU A 76 6.86 -9.52 4.53
C LEU A 76 6.76 -10.73 5.45
N VAL A 77 7.12 -10.56 6.71
CA VAL A 77 7.00 -11.58 7.75
C VAL A 77 5.89 -11.19 8.71
N LYS A 78 5.01 -12.15 9.04
CA LYS A 78 3.97 -11.93 10.05
C LYS A 78 4.61 -11.72 11.43
N GLY A 79 4.22 -10.64 12.09
CA GLY A 79 4.50 -10.42 13.51
C GLY A 79 3.47 -11.07 14.42
N ARG A 80 3.53 -10.74 15.69
CA ARG A 80 2.51 -11.06 16.70
C ARG A 80 1.60 -9.86 16.91
N CYS A 81 0.47 -10.06 17.58
CA CYS A 81 -0.42 -8.96 17.90
C CYS A 81 0.32 -7.90 18.73
N ASP A 82 0.31 -6.65 18.28
CA ASP A 82 0.98 -5.53 18.98
C ASP A 82 0.45 -5.29 20.40
N ILE A 83 -0.76 -5.76 20.72
CA ILE A 83 -1.41 -5.52 22.00
C ILE A 83 -1.24 -6.70 22.97
N CYS A 84 -1.41 -7.93 22.50
CA CYS A 84 -1.40 -9.12 23.38
C CYS A 84 -0.41 -10.23 22.98
N GLY A 85 0.36 -10.07 21.91
CA GLY A 85 1.35 -11.07 21.50
C GLY A 85 0.79 -12.36 20.87
N ASN A 86 -0.52 -12.45 20.66
CA ASN A 86 -1.15 -13.59 19.99
C ASN A 86 -0.54 -13.78 18.58
N PRO A 87 -0.10 -15.00 18.20
CA PRO A 87 0.45 -15.27 16.87
C PRO A 87 -0.60 -15.32 15.76
N SER A 88 -1.88 -15.52 16.10
CA SER A 88 -2.99 -15.46 15.14
C SER A 88 -3.38 -14.01 14.89
N VAL A 89 -2.91 -13.47 13.77
CA VAL A 89 -3.02 -12.04 13.42
C VAL A 89 -3.49 -11.80 11.99
N ASP A 90 -4.18 -10.68 11.86
CA ASP A 90 -4.56 -10.03 10.62
C ASP A 90 -3.74 -8.76 10.42
N ALA A 91 -3.54 -8.38 9.15
CA ALA A 91 -2.90 -7.13 8.79
C ALA A 91 -3.91 -5.99 8.89
N HIS A 92 -3.66 -5.05 9.79
CA HIS A 92 -4.43 -3.81 9.89
C HIS A 92 -3.74 -2.70 9.11
N HIS A 93 -4.47 -2.10 8.18
CA HIS A 93 -4.01 -0.99 7.37
C HIS A 93 -4.42 0.33 8.02
N THR A 94 -3.44 1.19 8.31
CA THR A 94 -3.70 2.59 8.74
C THR A 94 -3.79 3.53 7.54
N ASP A 95 -3.05 3.21 6.47
CA ASP A 95 -3.06 3.92 5.19
C ASP A 95 -2.97 2.88 4.06
N TYR A 96 -4.05 2.76 3.27
CA TYR A 96 -4.10 1.81 2.15
C TYR A 96 -3.19 2.22 0.98
N ALA A 97 -2.71 3.46 0.93
CA ALA A 97 -1.70 3.88 -0.06
C ALA A 97 -0.31 3.30 0.23
N GLN A 98 -0.08 2.81 1.46
CA GLN A 98 1.17 2.17 1.89
C GLN A 98 0.89 0.70 2.26
N PRO A 99 0.69 -0.18 1.26
CA PRO A 99 0.10 -1.50 1.48
C PRO A 99 0.95 -2.44 2.35
N LEU A 100 2.28 -2.28 2.36
CA LEU A 100 3.18 -3.08 3.19
C LEU A 100 3.37 -2.51 4.61
N LYS A 101 2.91 -1.28 4.86
CA LYS A 101 2.99 -0.64 6.18
C LYS A 101 1.76 -1.05 7.01
N VAL A 102 1.81 -2.26 7.54
CA VAL A 102 0.71 -2.86 8.31
C VAL A 102 1.08 -3.03 9.77
N ARG A 103 0.06 -3.01 10.63
CA ARG A 103 0.18 -3.47 12.02
C ARG A 103 -0.40 -4.86 12.14
N TRP A 104 0.20 -5.70 12.96
CA TRP A 104 -0.30 -7.05 13.21
C TRP A 104 -1.21 -7.02 14.43
N LEU A 105 -2.48 -7.37 14.24
CA LEU A 105 -3.46 -7.40 15.32
C LEU A 105 -4.22 -8.73 15.30
N CYS A 106 -4.47 -9.31 16.48
CA CYS A 106 -5.39 -10.43 16.55
C CYS A 106 -6.81 -9.94 16.27
N ARG A 107 -7.69 -10.85 15.84
CA ARG A 107 -9.07 -10.52 15.46
C ARG A 107 -9.79 -9.67 16.51
N GLN A 108 -9.65 -9.99 17.80
CA GLN A 108 -10.29 -9.25 18.88
C GLN A 108 -9.84 -7.78 18.94
N HIS A 109 -8.53 -7.54 18.90
CA HIS A 109 -7.95 -6.20 18.95
C HIS A 109 -8.18 -5.42 17.66
N HIS A 110 -8.14 -6.10 16.51
CA HIS A 110 -8.45 -5.50 15.22
C HIS A 110 -9.88 -4.96 15.20
N VAL A 111 -10.86 -5.74 15.66
CA VAL A 111 -12.27 -5.32 15.73
C VAL A 111 -12.46 -4.18 16.71
N ARG A 112 -11.88 -4.27 17.91
CA ARG A 112 -11.97 -3.21 18.91
C ARG A 112 -11.46 -1.89 18.32
N LEU A 113 -10.33 -1.93 17.60
CA LEU A 113 -9.76 -0.74 16.97
C LEU A 113 -10.69 -0.11 15.93
N HIS A 114 -11.37 -0.92 15.11
CA HIS A 114 -12.39 -0.42 14.18
C HIS A 114 -13.64 0.11 14.89
N ALA A 115 -14.08 -0.53 15.97
CA ALA A 115 -15.23 -0.09 16.75
C ALA A 115 -14.98 1.25 17.47
N THR A 116 -13.74 1.52 17.88
CA THR A 116 -13.35 2.77 18.55
C THR A 116 -13.06 3.93 17.59
N GLY A 117 -13.29 3.77 16.28
CA GLY A 117 -13.31 4.90 15.33
C GLY A 117 -12.19 4.95 14.29
N CYS A 118 -11.36 3.90 14.12
CA CYS A 118 -10.46 3.85 12.96
C CYS A 118 -11.21 3.30 11.73
N GLU A 119 -11.44 4.18 10.76
CA GLU A 119 -12.28 4.02 9.59
C GLU A 119 -11.71 2.97 8.61
N GLY A 120 -12.43 1.87 8.35
CA GLY A 120 -12.35 1.25 7.01
C GLY A 120 -12.25 -0.26 6.82
N ASP A 121 -12.01 -1.13 7.81
CA ASP A 121 -11.98 -2.58 7.54
C ASP A 121 -13.37 -3.22 7.64
N LEU A 122 -13.80 -3.81 6.53
CA LEU A 122 -15.15 -4.29 6.29
C LEU A 122 -15.40 -5.71 6.83
N PHE A 123 -15.14 -5.93 8.11
CA PHE A 123 -15.71 -7.08 8.81
C PHE A 123 -16.23 -6.67 10.19
N PRO A 124 -17.40 -5.99 10.28
CA PRO A 124 -18.12 -5.91 11.53
C PRO A 124 -18.32 -7.35 12.03
N VAL A 125 -17.80 -7.64 13.22
CA VAL A 125 -18.10 -8.91 13.89
C VAL A 125 -19.61 -8.93 14.04
N ARG A 126 -20.25 -9.90 13.40
CA ARG A 126 -21.63 -10.22 13.71
C ARG A 126 -21.63 -10.74 15.15
N ASN A 127 -22.30 -10.02 16.04
CA ASN A 127 -22.73 -10.58 17.32
C ASN A 127 -23.76 -11.69 17.05
#